data_AF-G2T1D2-F1
#
_entry.id   AF-G2T1D2-F1
#
_cell.length_a   1.000
_cell.length_b   1.000
_cell.length_c   1.000
_cell.angle_alpha   90.00
_cell.angle_beta   90.00
_cell.angle_gamma   90.00
#
_symmetry.space_group_name_H-M   'P 1'
#
loop_
_entity.id
_entity.type
_entity.pdbx_description
1 polymer ?
#
loop_
_entity_poly.entity_id
_entity_poly.type
_entity_poly.pdbx_seq_one_letter_code
_entity_poly.pdbx_strand_id
1 'polypeptide(L)'
;MGRLEAAAFGFMMSALMLQWIPSAVQGIYWYNGAVNYTFFFCVLLLLVSAALWLGGKGKRRILQMILTGLLGLLLAGGNHVTAFGGILFLVGCVIYGGVVHRKPFLVDSLVVLVVTVGGFLINVLSPGTRVRQSAFENTPGFFETIWLATKWGISAINQWMGLKILIGMVAFLPFILRAAQRLYREKGFRFSYPLVVVVLAVGYICALYCPPYYGMGAAGDGRLANVVYFTYVLLLFVVEFYLCGWLVRVLAGDTASENVINQLSHGHLAVTGVLLLGVLIGCGESSTAYQAHLQIKTGTAQRYSQEAYERHDTLEAAKGTDALVDAYTEQPYMICMDDITEDAEDWRNQNLLAYFELKSVALKKQ
;
A
#
# COMPACT_ATOMS: atom_id res chain seq x y z
N MET A 1 -23.67 -8.53 1.12
CA MET A 1 -23.19 -7.77 -0.04
C MET A 1 -23.33 -8.66 -1.27
N GLY A 2 -23.93 -8.16 -2.35
CA GLY A 2 -23.94 -8.87 -3.63
C GLY A 2 -22.54 -8.93 -4.24
N ARG A 3 -22.27 -9.88 -5.14
CA ARG A 3 -20.95 -10.01 -5.81
C ARG A 3 -20.55 -8.73 -6.57
N LEU A 4 -21.52 -8.06 -7.19
CA LEU A 4 -21.32 -6.78 -7.90
C LEU A 4 -20.94 -5.63 -6.96
N GLU A 5 -21.58 -5.53 -5.80
CA GLU A 5 -21.26 -4.49 -4.80
C GLU A 5 -19.83 -4.65 -4.30
N ALA A 6 -19.40 -5.88 -4.00
CA ALA A 6 -18.04 -6.18 -3.57
C ALA A 6 -17.00 -5.85 -4.65
N ALA A 7 -17.30 -6.14 -5.91
CA ALA A 7 -16.44 -5.78 -7.04
C ALA A 7 -16.34 -4.26 -7.22
N ALA A 8 -17.45 -3.52 -7.12
CA ALA A 8 -17.46 -2.07 -7.22
C ALA A 8 -16.64 -1.41 -6.09
N PHE A 9 -16.75 -1.94 -4.87
CA PHE A 9 -15.97 -1.48 -3.72
C PHE A 9 -14.46 -1.74 -3.92
N GLY A 10 -14.10 -2.96 -4.35
CA GLY A 10 -12.71 -3.30 -4.68
C GLY A 10 -12.14 -2.43 -5.80
N PHE A 11 -12.93 -2.18 -6.85
CA PHE A 11 -12.54 -1.30 -7.96
C PHE A 11 -12.27 0.12 -7.49
N MET A 12 -13.17 0.72 -6.69
CA MET A 12 -12.94 2.08 -6.20
C MET A 12 -11.75 2.17 -5.28
N MET A 13 -11.61 1.27 -4.30
CA MET A 13 -10.45 1.28 -3.42
C MET A 13 -9.17 1.23 -4.25
N SER A 14 -9.13 0.37 -5.27
CA SER A 14 -7.99 0.29 -6.21
C SER A 14 -7.81 1.59 -7.01
N ALA A 15 -8.89 2.23 -7.46
CA ALA A 15 -8.83 3.52 -8.14
C ALA A 15 -8.31 4.64 -7.23
N LEU A 16 -8.77 4.73 -5.97
CA LEU A 16 -8.27 5.69 -4.99
C LEU A 16 -6.78 5.47 -4.66
N MET A 17 -6.37 4.20 -4.58
CA MET A 17 -4.98 3.82 -4.41
C MET A 17 -4.12 4.25 -5.61
N LEU A 18 -4.58 4.00 -6.84
CA LEU A 18 -3.78 4.24 -8.05
C LEU A 18 -3.82 5.69 -8.55
N GLN A 19 -4.96 6.38 -8.47
CA GLN A 19 -5.09 7.73 -9.00
C GLN A 19 -4.30 8.76 -8.19
N TRP A 20 -4.14 8.52 -6.89
CA TRP A 20 -3.41 9.41 -5.97
C TRP A 20 -2.28 8.69 -5.24
N ILE A 21 -1.66 7.72 -5.94
CA ILE A 21 -0.46 7.07 -5.45
C ILE A 21 0.63 8.11 -5.15
N PRO A 22 1.28 8.09 -3.97
CA PRO A 22 2.31 9.06 -3.60
C PRO A 22 3.48 9.17 -4.60
N SER A 23 3.92 8.05 -5.16
CA SER A 23 4.96 7.99 -6.18
C SER A 23 4.59 7.00 -7.27
N ALA A 24 4.00 7.51 -8.35
CA ALA A 24 3.60 6.70 -9.50
C ALA A 24 4.82 6.02 -10.16
N VAL A 25 5.93 6.76 -10.34
CA VAL A 25 7.16 6.20 -10.91
C VAL A 25 7.67 5.02 -10.09
N GLN A 26 7.72 5.12 -8.76
CA GLN A 26 8.22 4.02 -7.93
C GLN A 26 7.20 2.89 -7.72
N GLY A 27 5.90 3.16 -7.86
CA GLY A 27 4.83 2.19 -7.62
C GLY A 27 4.38 1.41 -8.86
N ILE A 28 4.59 1.98 -10.06
CA ILE A 28 4.05 1.48 -11.32
C ILE A 28 5.16 1.23 -12.35
N TYR A 29 6.03 2.21 -12.59
CA TYR A 29 7.01 2.15 -13.68
C TYR A 29 8.32 1.47 -13.28
N TRP A 30 8.93 1.91 -12.19
CA TRP A 30 10.21 1.40 -11.71
C TRP A 30 10.05 -0.02 -11.20
N TYR A 31 10.60 -0.97 -11.95
CA TYR A 31 10.42 -2.41 -11.74
C TYR A 31 10.66 -2.85 -10.29
N ASN A 32 11.75 -2.39 -9.68
CA ASN A 32 12.09 -2.77 -8.31
C ASN A 32 11.00 -2.34 -7.32
N GLY A 33 10.52 -1.10 -7.39
CA GLY A 33 9.46 -0.62 -6.51
C GLY A 33 8.11 -1.28 -6.80
N ALA A 34 7.74 -1.40 -8.07
CA ALA A 34 6.48 -2.04 -8.47
C ALA A 34 6.42 -3.51 -8.03
N VAL A 35 7.47 -4.28 -8.28
CA VAL A 35 7.52 -5.70 -7.91
C VAL A 35 7.76 -5.89 -6.42
N ASN A 36 8.71 -5.18 -5.80
CA ASN A 36 9.04 -5.42 -4.39
C ASN A 36 8.01 -4.84 -3.42
N TYR A 37 7.23 -3.82 -3.80
CA TYR A 37 6.29 -3.15 -2.90
C TYR A 37 4.84 -3.32 -3.36
N THR A 38 4.47 -2.87 -4.57
CA THR A 38 3.08 -2.94 -5.04
C THR A 38 2.60 -4.38 -5.20
N PHE A 39 3.38 -5.25 -5.82
CA PHE A 39 3.03 -6.68 -5.93
C PHE A 39 3.01 -7.39 -4.56
N PHE A 40 3.96 -7.09 -3.67
CA PHE A 40 3.91 -7.66 -2.31
C PHE A 40 2.76 -7.12 -1.46
N PHE A 41 2.25 -5.93 -1.73
CA PHE A 41 0.99 -5.46 -1.17
C PHE A 41 -0.19 -6.33 -1.66
N CYS A 42 -0.22 -6.73 -2.93
CA CYS A 42 -1.20 -7.70 -3.41
C CYS A 42 -1.04 -9.07 -2.71
N VAL A 43 0.19 -9.53 -2.47
CA VAL A 43 0.45 -10.75 -1.68
C VAL A 43 -0.07 -10.60 -0.25
N LEU A 44 0.09 -9.43 0.37
CA LEU A 44 -0.48 -9.12 1.69
C LEU A 44 -2.01 -9.20 1.66
N LEU A 45 -2.68 -8.64 0.65
CA LEU A 45 -4.14 -8.74 0.50
C LEU A 45 -4.61 -10.20 0.31
N LEU A 46 -3.84 -11.01 -0.42
CA LEU A 46 -4.10 -12.44 -0.56
C LEU A 46 -3.92 -13.19 0.76
N LEU A 47 -2.87 -12.87 1.52
CA LEU A 47 -2.63 -13.42 2.85
C LEU A 47 -3.78 -13.07 3.81
N VAL A 48 -4.17 -11.80 3.88
CA VAL A 48 -5.31 -11.33 4.69
C VAL A 48 -6.57 -12.10 4.32
N SER A 49 -6.86 -12.18 3.02
CA SER A 49 -8.03 -12.91 2.52
C SER A 49 -7.98 -14.37 2.94
N ALA A 50 -6.87 -15.08 2.68
CA ALA A 50 -6.71 -16.49 3.00
C ALA A 50 -6.78 -16.77 4.51
N ALA A 51 -6.16 -15.92 5.33
CA ALA A 51 -6.15 -16.02 6.78
C ALA A 51 -7.56 -15.91 7.40
N LEU A 52 -8.44 -15.08 6.83
CA LEU A 52 -9.85 -14.98 7.27
C LEU A 52 -10.65 -16.28 7.06
N TRP A 53 -10.19 -17.19 6.20
CA TRP A 53 -10.84 -18.49 5.92
C TRP A 53 -10.26 -19.68 6.71
N LEU A 54 -9.32 -19.43 7.63
CA LEU A 54 -8.73 -20.49 8.47
C LEU A 54 -9.75 -21.08 9.46
N GLY A 55 -9.38 -22.17 10.14
CA GLY A 55 -10.23 -22.78 11.16
C GLY A 55 -11.43 -23.57 10.61
N GLY A 56 -11.34 -24.01 9.35
CA GLY A 56 -12.30 -24.93 8.73
C GLY A 56 -12.27 -26.34 9.33
N LYS A 57 -12.80 -27.33 8.60
CA LYS A 57 -12.82 -28.75 9.02
C LYS A 57 -12.19 -29.65 7.95
N GLY A 58 -11.65 -30.79 8.38
CA GLY A 58 -11.14 -31.86 7.50
C GLY A 58 -9.90 -31.48 6.69
N LYS A 59 -9.63 -32.22 5.60
CA LYS A 59 -8.44 -32.04 4.74
C LYS A 59 -8.33 -30.63 4.15
N ARG A 60 -9.46 -29.99 3.85
CA ARG A 60 -9.51 -28.62 3.32
C ARG A 60 -8.90 -27.61 4.28
N ARG A 61 -9.10 -27.78 5.60
CA ARG A 61 -8.49 -26.92 6.63
C ARG A 61 -6.96 -26.97 6.55
N ILE A 62 -6.40 -28.18 6.49
CA ILE A 62 -4.94 -28.38 6.43
C ILE A 62 -4.37 -27.73 5.17
N LEU A 63 -5.01 -27.96 4.02
CA LEU A 63 -4.61 -27.32 2.76
C LEU A 63 -4.67 -25.79 2.86
N GLN A 64 -5.74 -25.22 3.40
CA GLN A 64 -5.86 -23.77 3.61
C GLN A 64 -4.75 -23.23 4.52
N MET A 65 -4.47 -23.90 5.62
CA MET A 65 -3.39 -23.52 6.54
C MET A 65 -2.02 -23.56 5.83
N ILE A 66 -1.72 -24.61 5.08
CA ILE A 66 -0.46 -24.74 4.33
C ILE A 66 -0.34 -23.62 3.29
N LEU A 67 -1.36 -23.42 2.45
CA LEU A 67 -1.34 -22.39 1.41
C LEU A 67 -1.20 -20.98 2.01
N THR A 68 -1.88 -20.72 3.13
CA THR A 68 -1.76 -19.43 3.85
C THR A 68 -0.37 -19.28 4.47
N GLY A 69 0.23 -20.35 5.00
CA GLY A 69 1.60 -20.36 5.50
C GLY A 69 2.63 -20.11 4.40
N LEU A 70 2.44 -20.68 3.21
CA LEU A 70 3.29 -20.41 2.04
C LEU A 70 3.16 -18.96 1.56
N LEU A 71 1.96 -18.38 1.59
CA LEU A 71 1.76 -16.95 1.33
C LEU A 71 2.46 -16.08 2.36
N GLY A 72 2.40 -16.46 3.64
CA GLY A 72 3.11 -15.79 4.72
C GLY A 72 4.63 -15.83 4.53
N LEU A 73 5.17 -17.01 4.18
CA LEU A 73 6.59 -17.18 3.88
C LEU A 73 7.04 -16.36 2.66
N LEU A 74 6.24 -16.37 1.59
CA LEU A 74 6.47 -15.55 0.40
C LEU A 74 6.51 -14.07 0.79
N LEU A 75 5.47 -13.58 1.49
CA LEU A 75 5.38 -12.19 1.95
C LEU A 75 6.59 -11.78 2.80
N ALA A 76 7.04 -12.68 3.69
CA ALA A 76 8.17 -12.46 4.56
C ALA A 76 9.52 -12.37 3.82
N GLY A 77 9.63 -12.99 2.65
CA GLY A 77 10.78 -12.87 1.74
C GLY A 77 10.83 -11.56 0.94
N GLY A 78 9.75 -10.76 0.95
CA GLY A 78 9.67 -9.49 0.23
C GLY A 78 10.28 -8.30 0.98
N ASN A 79 9.65 -7.13 0.87
CA ASN A 79 10.04 -5.94 1.61
C ASN A 79 9.60 -6.02 3.09
N HIS A 80 10.34 -5.36 3.98
CA HIS A 80 10.10 -5.43 5.41
C HIS A 80 8.76 -4.81 5.87
N VAL A 81 8.25 -3.79 5.17
CA VAL A 81 7.02 -3.08 5.58
C VAL A 81 5.78 -3.93 5.38
N THR A 82 5.61 -4.53 4.20
CA THR A 82 4.43 -5.38 3.94
C THR A 82 4.49 -6.67 4.74
N ALA A 83 5.69 -7.24 4.93
CA ALA A 83 5.90 -8.40 5.80
C ALA A 83 5.51 -8.09 7.25
N PHE A 84 5.96 -6.95 7.78
CA PHE A 84 5.60 -6.50 9.12
C PHE A 84 4.09 -6.27 9.27
N GLY A 85 3.45 -5.64 8.28
CA GLY A 85 1.99 -5.52 8.23
C GLY A 85 1.28 -6.87 8.29
N GLY A 86 1.73 -7.84 7.48
CA GLY A 86 1.18 -9.21 7.51
C GLY A 86 1.31 -9.87 8.88
N ILE A 87 2.45 -9.70 9.55
CA ILE A 87 2.66 -10.20 10.92
C ILE A 87 1.67 -9.54 11.90
N LEU A 88 1.52 -8.22 11.87
CA LEU A 88 0.58 -7.51 12.74
C LEU A 88 -0.86 -7.99 12.54
N PHE A 89 -1.27 -8.21 11.29
CA PHE A 89 -2.58 -8.75 10.97
C PHE A 89 -2.77 -10.17 11.54
N LEU A 90 -1.79 -11.05 11.35
CA LEU A 90 -1.83 -12.43 11.86
C LEU A 90 -1.84 -12.48 13.40
N VAL A 91 -1.11 -11.58 14.07
CA VAL A 91 -1.21 -11.40 15.54
C VAL A 91 -2.65 -11.05 15.92
N GLY A 92 -3.30 -10.14 15.19
CA GLY A 92 -4.72 -9.84 15.36
C GLY A 92 -5.62 -11.07 15.19
N CYS A 93 -5.37 -11.93 14.20
CA CYS A 93 -6.10 -13.19 14.02
C CYS A 93 -5.92 -14.13 15.21
N VAL A 94 -4.70 -14.30 15.72
CA VAL A 94 -4.44 -15.15 16.89
C VAL A 94 -5.19 -14.62 18.12
N ILE A 95 -5.11 -13.32 18.39
CA ILE A 95 -5.83 -12.69 19.51
C ILE A 95 -7.34 -12.92 19.35
N TYR A 96 -7.90 -12.67 18.17
CA TYR A 96 -9.32 -12.89 17.89
C TYR A 96 -9.74 -14.35 18.09
N GLY A 97 -8.96 -15.30 17.59
CA GLY A 97 -9.20 -16.73 17.76
C GLY A 97 -9.23 -17.16 19.24
N GLY A 98 -8.37 -16.56 20.06
CA GLY A 98 -8.32 -16.76 21.50
C GLY A 98 -9.54 -16.18 22.22
N VAL A 99 -9.85 -14.91 21.97
CA VAL A 99 -10.96 -14.18 22.60
C VAL A 99 -12.33 -14.79 22.27
N VAL A 100 -12.54 -15.25 21.03
CA VAL A 100 -13.81 -15.87 20.60
C VAL A 100 -13.78 -17.40 20.79
N HIS A 101 -12.73 -17.94 21.42
CA HIS A 101 -12.56 -19.36 21.71
C HIS A 101 -12.70 -20.29 20.49
N ARG A 102 -12.35 -19.83 19.29
CA ARG A 102 -12.38 -20.62 18.06
C ARG A 102 -11.08 -21.40 17.88
N LYS A 103 -10.91 -22.47 18.67
CA LYS A 103 -9.65 -23.27 18.73
C LYS A 103 -9.05 -23.61 17.35
N PRO A 104 -9.81 -24.09 16.34
CA PRO A 104 -9.24 -24.39 15.02
C PRO A 104 -8.63 -23.15 14.34
N PHE A 105 -9.34 -22.01 14.39
CA PHE A 105 -8.88 -20.75 13.80
C PHE A 105 -7.65 -20.21 14.52
N LEU A 106 -7.65 -20.28 15.85
CA LEU A 106 -6.51 -19.89 16.69
C LEU A 106 -5.25 -20.67 16.32
N VAL A 107 -5.34 -22.01 16.30
CA VAL A 107 -4.20 -22.89 16.02
C VAL A 107 -3.67 -22.66 14.61
N ASP A 108 -4.56 -22.61 13.61
CA ASP A 108 -4.14 -22.40 12.23
C ASP A 108 -3.47 -21.03 12.06
N SER A 109 -4.03 -19.97 12.65
CA SER A 109 -3.46 -18.62 12.61
C SER A 109 -2.11 -18.55 13.31
N LEU A 110 -1.94 -19.26 14.43
CA LEU A 110 -0.68 -19.32 15.16
C LEU A 110 0.40 -20.03 14.34
N VAL A 111 0.07 -21.14 13.68
CA VAL A 111 1.00 -21.84 12.79
C VAL A 111 1.46 -20.92 11.65
N VAL A 112 0.51 -20.25 10.98
CA VAL A 112 0.82 -19.30 9.90
C VAL A 112 1.67 -18.13 10.41
N LEU A 113 1.37 -17.59 11.60
CA LEU A 113 2.15 -16.54 12.24
C LEU A 113 3.59 -16.99 12.49
N VAL A 114 3.80 -18.17 13.08
CA VAL A 114 5.14 -18.71 13.36
C VAL A 114 5.95 -18.90 12.08
N VAL A 115 5.34 -19.44 11.02
CA VAL A 115 6.01 -19.59 9.72
C VAL A 115 6.40 -18.24 9.12
N THR A 116 5.49 -17.27 9.17
CA THR A 116 5.71 -15.91 8.63
C THR A 116 6.81 -15.19 9.41
N VAL A 117 6.78 -15.25 10.74
CA VAL A 117 7.82 -14.67 11.61
C VAL A 117 9.17 -15.35 11.38
N GLY A 118 9.19 -16.68 11.25
CA GLY A 118 10.41 -17.42 10.91
C GLY A 118 11.02 -16.96 9.59
N GLY A 119 10.22 -16.83 8.53
CA GLY A 119 10.67 -16.29 7.25
C GLY A 119 11.16 -14.84 7.35
N PHE A 120 10.47 -14.02 8.15
CA PHE A 120 10.82 -12.61 8.32
C PHE A 120 12.15 -12.44 9.06
N LEU A 121 12.38 -13.25 10.09
CA LEU A 121 13.64 -13.28 10.81
C LEU A 121 14.79 -13.72 9.90
N ILE A 122 14.59 -14.71 9.03
CA ILE A 122 15.62 -15.09 8.04
C ILE A 122 15.97 -13.91 7.13
N ASN A 123 14.96 -13.16 6.65
CA ASN A 123 15.16 -12.00 5.79
C ASN A 123 15.90 -10.86 6.51
N VAL A 124 15.41 -10.46 7.68
CA VAL A 124 15.98 -9.35 8.47
C VAL A 124 17.39 -9.68 8.98
N LEU A 125 17.64 -10.92 9.40
CA LEU A 125 18.95 -11.33 9.93
C LEU A 125 19.96 -11.70 8.85
N SER A 126 19.57 -11.69 7.57
CA SER A 126 20.43 -12.08 6.46
C SER A 126 21.67 -11.17 6.34
N PRO A 127 22.83 -11.70 5.90
CA PRO A 127 24.04 -10.91 5.74
C PRO A 127 23.85 -9.70 4.81
N GLY A 128 23.09 -9.87 3.72
CA GLY A 128 22.81 -8.79 2.78
C GLY A 128 21.98 -7.64 3.38
N THR A 129 21.08 -7.93 4.32
CA THR A 129 20.37 -6.87 5.06
C THR A 129 21.31 -6.11 5.98
N ARG A 130 22.23 -6.80 6.67
CA ARG A 130 23.24 -6.13 7.52
C ARG A 130 24.15 -5.20 6.73
N VAL A 131 24.64 -5.64 5.57
CA VAL A 131 25.48 -4.81 4.69
C VAL A 131 24.71 -3.57 4.24
N ARG A 132 23.45 -3.72 3.81
CA ARG A 132 22.60 -2.57 3.44
C ARG A 132 22.36 -1.61 4.60
N GLN A 133 22.11 -2.13 5.80
CA GLN A 133 21.88 -1.31 6.98
C GLN A 133 23.15 -0.55 7.42
N SER A 134 24.34 -1.10 7.17
CA SER A 134 25.61 -0.44 7.53
C SER A 134 25.90 0.84 6.74
N ALA A 135 25.19 1.08 5.62
CA ALA A 135 25.28 2.32 4.86
C ALA A 135 24.54 3.50 5.53
N PHE A 136 23.76 3.25 6.59
CA PHE A 136 23.01 4.29 7.29
C PHE A 136 23.62 4.54 8.67
N GLU A 137 24.08 5.77 8.90
CA GLU A 137 24.73 6.17 10.15
C GLU A 137 23.74 6.28 11.33
N ASN A 138 22.50 6.67 11.05
CA ASN A 138 21.47 6.85 12.07
C ASN A 138 20.51 5.66 12.09
N THR A 139 20.61 4.84 13.14
CA THR A 139 19.67 3.75 13.41
C THR A 139 19.04 3.95 14.80
N PRO A 140 17.88 4.62 14.88
CA PRO A 140 17.18 4.90 16.11
C PRO A 140 16.94 3.67 16.99
N GLY A 141 16.95 3.87 18.31
CA GLY A 141 16.61 2.81 19.26
C GLY A 141 15.15 2.36 19.16
N PHE A 142 14.77 1.30 19.88
CA PHE A 142 13.42 0.72 19.81
C PHE A 142 12.30 1.73 20.12
N PHE A 143 12.39 2.45 21.24
CA PHE A 143 11.37 3.42 21.64
C PHE A 143 11.36 4.66 20.74
N GLU A 144 12.54 5.09 20.31
CA GLU A 144 12.68 6.23 19.39
C GLU A 144 12.08 5.91 18.02
N THR A 145 12.30 4.70 17.50
CA THR A 145 11.66 4.19 16.29
C THR A 145 10.14 4.29 16.38
N ILE A 146 9.55 3.81 17.49
CA ILE A 146 8.09 3.88 17.68
C ILE A 146 7.61 5.32 17.68
N TRP A 147 8.33 6.22 18.37
CA TRP A 147 7.98 7.63 18.43
C TRP A 147 8.04 8.30 17.06
N LEU A 148 9.13 8.14 16.32
CA LEU A 148 9.32 8.69 14.97
C LEU A 148 8.30 8.13 13.98
N ALA A 149 8.09 6.82 13.99
CA ALA A 149 7.09 6.14 13.16
C ALA A 149 5.66 6.65 13.45
N THR A 150 5.34 6.88 14.73
CA THR A 150 4.04 7.43 15.13
C THR A 150 3.86 8.86 14.64
N LYS A 151 4.84 9.73 14.87
CA LYS A 151 4.80 11.13 14.42
C LYS A 151 4.64 11.22 12.91
N TRP A 152 5.40 10.42 12.17
CA TRP A 152 5.34 10.41 10.71
C TRP A 152 4.05 9.79 10.18
N GLY A 153 3.58 8.68 10.77
CA GLY A 153 2.32 8.04 10.42
C GLY A 153 1.13 8.99 10.55
N ILE A 154 1.04 9.74 11.65
CA ILE A 154 0.00 10.76 11.85
C ILE A 154 0.14 11.88 10.82
N SER A 155 1.36 12.35 10.57
CA SER A 155 1.62 13.38 9.55
C SER A 155 1.17 12.92 8.15
N ALA A 156 1.47 11.67 7.78
CA ALA A 156 1.08 11.10 6.49
C ALA A 156 -0.45 10.97 6.37
N ILE A 157 -1.15 10.52 7.42
CA ILE A 157 -2.62 10.49 7.45
C ILE A 157 -3.20 11.89 7.22
N ASN A 158 -2.67 12.90 7.92
CA ASN A 158 -3.12 14.28 7.76
C ASN A 158 -2.87 14.82 6.34
N GLN A 159 -1.75 14.44 5.72
CA GLN A 159 -1.43 14.84 4.35
C GLN A 159 -2.34 14.18 3.31
N TRP A 160 -2.70 12.92 3.52
CA TRP A 160 -3.53 12.16 2.58
C TRP A 160 -5.03 12.36 2.78
N MET A 161 -5.44 12.76 3.99
CA MET A 161 -6.81 13.16 4.27
C MET A 161 -7.11 14.49 3.58
N GLY A 162 -7.93 14.44 2.53
CA GLY A 162 -8.29 15.63 1.76
C GLY A 162 -9.58 15.44 0.98
N LEU A 163 -9.99 16.48 0.26
CA LEU A 163 -11.27 16.54 -0.44
C LEU A 163 -11.52 15.32 -1.36
N LYS A 164 -10.49 14.83 -2.05
CA LYS A 164 -10.55 13.68 -2.95
C LYS A 164 -10.98 12.39 -2.23
N ILE A 165 -10.38 12.13 -1.07
CA ILE A 165 -10.71 10.99 -0.22
C ILE A 165 -12.12 11.14 0.38
N LEU A 166 -12.47 12.34 0.85
CA LEU A 166 -13.80 12.62 1.41
C LEU A 166 -14.91 12.42 0.38
N ILE A 167 -14.71 12.85 -0.87
CA ILE A 167 -15.64 12.58 -1.97
C ILE A 167 -15.79 11.07 -2.18
N GLY A 168 -14.69 10.32 -2.16
CA GLY A 168 -14.71 8.85 -2.23
C GLY A 168 -15.53 8.21 -1.11
N MET A 169 -15.34 8.64 0.13
CA MET A 169 -16.11 8.15 1.29
C MET A 169 -17.62 8.44 1.13
N VAL A 170 -17.98 9.71 0.88
CA VAL A 170 -19.39 10.12 0.70
C VAL A 170 -20.04 9.39 -0.47
N ALA A 171 -19.31 9.17 -1.57
CA ALA A 171 -19.81 8.42 -2.72
C ALA A 171 -20.09 6.95 -2.38
N PHE A 172 -19.39 6.33 -1.43
CA PHE A 172 -19.64 4.94 -1.01
C PHE A 172 -20.55 4.78 0.18
N LEU A 173 -20.84 5.87 0.89
CA LEU A 173 -21.65 5.88 2.10
C LEU A 173 -22.95 5.06 1.95
N PRO A 174 -23.72 5.15 0.85
CA PRO A 174 -24.92 4.33 0.64
C PRO A 174 -24.67 2.81 0.63
N PHE A 175 -23.61 2.37 -0.04
CA PHE A 175 -23.24 0.94 -0.09
C PHE A 175 -22.75 0.44 1.26
N ILE A 176 -21.95 1.26 1.95
CA ILE A 176 -21.40 0.97 3.26
C ILE A 176 -22.52 0.89 4.30
N LEU A 177 -23.44 1.86 4.31
CA LEU A 177 -24.63 1.85 5.17
C LEU A 177 -25.48 0.61 4.92
N ARG A 178 -25.75 0.26 3.65
CA ARG A 178 -26.50 -0.96 3.31
C ARG A 178 -25.81 -2.22 3.86
N ALA A 179 -24.50 -2.33 3.67
CA ALA A 179 -23.73 -3.47 4.16
C ALA A 179 -23.72 -3.54 5.69
N ALA A 180 -23.57 -2.40 6.36
CA ALA A 180 -23.55 -2.30 7.81
C ALA A 180 -24.92 -2.60 8.43
N GLN A 181 -26.01 -2.07 7.85
CA GLN A 181 -27.39 -2.40 8.21
C GLN A 181 -27.66 -3.90 8.11
N ARG A 182 -27.20 -4.52 7.02
CA ARG A 182 -27.34 -5.95 6.81
C ARG A 182 -26.62 -6.75 7.89
N LEU A 183 -25.38 -6.37 8.21
CA LEU A 183 -24.60 -7.05 9.23
C LEU A 183 -25.19 -6.86 10.64
N TYR A 184 -25.71 -5.67 10.94
CA TYR A 184 -26.40 -5.38 12.19
C TYR A 184 -27.71 -6.17 12.33
N ARG A 185 -28.63 -6.05 11.36
CA ARG A 185 -29.99 -6.60 11.43
C ARG A 185 -30.05 -8.11 11.17
N GLU A 186 -29.33 -8.62 10.16
CA GLU A 186 -29.41 -10.05 9.79
C GLU A 186 -28.42 -10.93 10.56
N LYS A 187 -27.27 -10.38 10.99
CA LYS A 187 -26.20 -11.15 11.64
C LYS A 187 -25.97 -10.78 13.10
N GLY A 188 -26.66 -9.75 13.62
CA GLY A 188 -26.59 -9.35 15.02
C GLY A 188 -25.25 -8.72 15.44
N PHE A 189 -24.43 -8.25 14.49
CA PHE A 189 -23.14 -7.64 14.82
C PHE A 189 -23.34 -6.24 15.41
N ARG A 190 -22.81 -5.97 16.61
CA ARG A 190 -23.18 -4.79 17.42
C ARG A 190 -22.34 -3.54 17.23
N PHE A 191 -21.23 -3.57 16.48
CA PHE A 191 -20.36 -2.40 16.28
C PHE A 191 -20.02 -1.61 17.57
N SER A 192 -19.64 -2.31 18.65
CA SER A 192 -19.64 -1.74 20.00
C SER A 192 -18.47 -0.83 20.34
N TYR A 193 -17.39 -0.87 19.58
CA TYR A 193 -16.14 -0.21 19.95
C TYR A 193 -15.57 0.62 18.78
N PRO A 194 -16.29 1.65 18.30
CA PRO A 194 -15.87 2.44 17.14
C PRO A 194 -14.53 3.12 17.35
N LEU A 195 -14.30 3.72 18.53
CA LEU A 195 -13.04 4.40 18.85
C LEU A 195 -11.85 3.43 18.85
N VAL A 196 -12.04 2.19 19.34
CA VAL A 196 -10.98 1.17 19.32
C VAL A 196 -10.59 0.84 17.89
N VAL A 197 -11.55 0.72 16.98
CA VAL A 197 -11.26 0.46 15.55
C VAL A 197 -10.49 1.62 14.92
N VAL A 198 -10.85 2.87 15.23
CA VAL A 198 -10.12 4.06 14.76
C VAL A 198 -8.68 4.04 15.29
N VAL A 199 -8.49 3.83 16.59
CA VAL A 199 -7.15 3.82 17.22
C VAL A 199 -6.29 2.70 16.66
N LEU A 200 -6.85 1.49 16.49
CA LEU A 200 -6.12 0.36 15.89
C LEU A 200 -5.76 0.62 14.43
N ALA A 201 -6.64 1.25 13.64
CA ALA A 201 -6.35 1.60 12.26
C ALA A 201 -5.21 2.61 12.15
N VAL A 202 -5.27 3.69 12.93
CA VAL A 202 -4.19 4.70 13.00
C VAL A 202 -2.90 4.08 13.50
N GLY A 203 -2.97 3.27 14.56
CA GLY A 203 -1.82 2.57 15.13
C GLY A 203 -1.17 1.60 14.13
N TYR A 204 -1.97 0.90 13.32
CA TYR A 204 -1.46 0.00 12.28
C TYR A 204 -0.68 0.79 11.20
N ILE A 205 -1.23 1.92 10.73
CA ILE A 205 -0.55 2.78 9.74
C ILE A 205 0.77 3.31 10.30
N CYS A 206 0.77 3.77 11.55
CA CYS A 206 1.98 4.23 12.23
C CYS A 206 3.02 3.10 12.35
N ALA A 207 2.59 1.91 12.72
CA ALA A 207 3.46 0.75 12.90
C ALA A 207 4.16 0.33 11.59
N LEU A 208 3.56 0.57 10.41
CA LEU A 208 4.20 0.29 9.12
C LEU A 208 5.45 1.15 8.85
N TYR A 209 5.62 2.27 9.56
CA TYR A 209 6.84 3.07 9.50
C TYR A 209 7.93 2.58 10.47
N CYS A 210 7.65 1.65 11.39
CA CYS A 210 8.68 1.13 12.29
C CYS A 210 9.84 0.45 11.54
N PRO A 211 9.61 -0.46 10.56
CA PRO A 211 10.70 -1.10 9.83
C PRO A 211 11.69 -0.13 9.15
N PRO A 212 11.26 0.89 8.37
CA PRO A 212 12.20 1.81 7.74
C PRO A 212 12.91 2.72 8.74
N TYR A 213 12.24 3.18 9.80
CA TYR A 213 12.92 3.97 10.83
C TYR A 213 13.97 3.12 11.57
N TYR A 214 13.65 1.88 11.92
CA TYR A 214 14.61 0.99 12.57
C TYR A 214 15.81 0.67 11.68
N GLY A 215 15.57 0.43 10.38
CA GLY A 215 16.61 0.00 9.46
C GLY A 215 17.44 1.12 8.85
N MET A 216 16.85 2.31 8.63
CA MET A 216 17.46 3.39 7.84
C MET A 216 17.40 4.76 8.55
N GLY A 217 16.76 4.87 9.72
CA GLY A 217 16.60 6.13 10.43
C GLY A 217 15.65 7.13 9.78
N ALA A 218 14.91 6.71 8.75
CA ALA A 218 14.02 7.57 7.97
C ALA A 218 12.71 6.85 7.61
N ALA A 219 11.69 7.62 7.20
CA ALA A 219 10.40 7.07 6.80
C ALA A 219 10.45 6.22 5.51
N GLY A 220 11.53 6.30 4.74
CA GLY A 220 11.75 5.61 3.48
C GLY A 220 11.21 6.34 2.25
N ASP A 221 11.46 5.75 1.07
CA ASP A 221 11.19 6.36 -0.24
C ASP A 221 9.72 6.26 -0.69
N GLY A 222 9.42 6.83 -1.86
CA GLY A 222 8.11 6.82 -2.51
C GLY A 222 7.45 5.44 -2.61
N ARG A 223 8.20 4.37 -2.92
CA ARG A 223 7.67 2.98 -2.93
C ARG A 223 7.10 2.52 -1.59
N LEU A 224 7.70 2.98 -0.49
CA LEU A 224 7.25 2.66 0.86
C LEU A 224 6.00 3.49 1.19
N ALA A 225 6.04 4.79 0.90
CA ALA A 225 4.88 5.66 1.03
C ALA A 225 3.66 5.11 0.27
N ASN A 226 3.86 4.52 -0.91
CA ASN A 226 2.81 3.88 -1.70
C ASN A 226 2.10 2.76 -0.93
N VAL A 227 2.83 1.80 -0.38
CA VAL A 227 2.20 0.65 0.32
C VAL A 227 1.53 1.07 1.64
N VAL A 228 2.08 2.07 2.32
CA VAL A 228 1.45 2.64 3.51
C VAL A 228 0.19 3.40 3.12
N TYR A 229 0.21 4.16 2.02
CA TYR A 229 -0.97 4.84 1.47
C TYR A 229 -2.06 3.84 1.07
N PHE A 230 -1.70 2.74 0.41
CA PHE A 230 -2.67 1.69 0.08
C PHE A 230 -3.31 1.08 1.33
N THR A 231 -2.50 0.83 2.35
CA THR A 231 -3.01 0.37 3.65
C THR A 231 -3.93 1.41 4.29
N TYR A 232 -3.56 2.69 4.24
CA TYR A 232 -4.38 3.80 4.73
C TYR A 232 -5.76 3.82 4.05
N VAL A 233 -5.81 3.77 2.71
CA VAL A 233 -7.08 3.76 1.97
C VAL A 233 -7.92 2.56 2.39
N LEU A 234 -7.33 1.36 2.49
CA LEU A 234 -8.04 0.16 2.92
C LEU A 234 -8.63 0.31 4.34
N LEU A 235 -7.81 0.75 5.30
CA LEU A 235 -8.23 0.90 6.70
C LEU A 235 -9.22 2.03 6.90
N LEU A 236 -9.14 3.09 6.11
CA LEU A 236 -10.11 4.19 6.13
C LEU A 236 -11.52 3.67 5.84
N PHE A 237 -11.66 2.82 4.83
CA PHE A 237 -12.95 2.20 4.48
C PHE A 237 -13.43 1.18 5.51
N VAL A 238 -12.51 0.49 6.20
CA VAL A 238 -12.85 -0.37 7.35
C VAL A 238 -13.39 0.47 8.51
N VAL A 239 -12.75 1.61 8.80
CA VAL A 239 -13.20 2.57 9.81
C VAL A 239 -14.56 3.14 9.44
N GLU A 240 -14.74 3.60 8.20
CA GLU A 240 -16.01 4.13 7.71
C GLU A 240 -17.15 3.11 7.84
N PHE A 241 -16.90 1.86 7.44
CA PHE A 241 -17.85 0.77 7.61
C PHE A 241 -18.24 0.54 9.07
N TYR A 242 -17.26 0.55 9.98
CA TYR A 242 -17.53 0.34 11.39
C TYR A 242 -18.31 1.52 12.01
N LEU A 243 -17.96 2.75 11.65
CA LEU A 243 -18.66 3.96 12.09
C LEU A 243 -20.10 3.99 11.58
N CYS A 244 -20.34 3.62 10.33
CA CYS A 244 -21.67 3.46 9.76
C CYS A 244 -22.49 2.42 10.53
N GLY A 245 -21.90 1.27 10.86
CA GLY A 245 -22.57 0.25 11.65
C GLY A 245 -22.87 0.68 13.09
N TRP A 246 -21.96 1.43 13.70
CA TRP A 246 -22.19 2.06 15.00
C TRP A 246 -23.35 3.07 14.92
N LEU A 247 -23.39 3.91 13.89
CA LEU A 247 -24.46 4.87 13.66
C LEU A 247 -25.82 4.16 13.49
N VAL A 248 -25.87 3.11 12.68
CA VAL A 248 -27.07 2.27 12.51
C VAL A 248 -27.56 1.71 13.85
N ARG A 249 -26.63 1.28 14.72
CA ARG A 249 -26.99 0.80 16.05
C ARG A 249 -27.54 1.92 16.94
N VAL A 250 -26.90 3.08 16.96
CA VAL A 250 -27.30 4.22 17.82
C VAL A 250 -28.68 4.73 17.45
N LEU A 251 -28.99 4.74 16.14
CA LEU A 251 -30.26 5.21 15.59
C LEU A 251 -31.33 4.11 15.48
N ALA A 252 -31.03 2.89 15.90
CA ALA A 252 -31.99 1.79 15.84
C ALA A 252 -33.18 2.07 16.78
N GLY A 253 -34.40 1.94 16.25
CA GLY A 253 -35.64 2.21 16.99
C GLY A 253 -36.23 3.62 16.81
N ASP A 254 -35.52 4.53 16.12
CA ASP A 254 -36.09 5.80 15.67
C ASP A 254 -36.57 5.68 14.21
N THR A 255 -37.89 5.59 14.03
CA THR A 255 -38.54 5.39 12.72
C THR A 255 -38.14 6.47 11.69
N ALA A 256 -37.96 7.72 12.11
CA ALA A 256 -37.60 8.80 11.19
C ALA A 256 -36.16 8.63 10.68
N SER A 257 -35.22 8.41 11.60
CA SER A 257 -33.82 8.13 11.28
C SER A 257 -33.65 6.86 10.45
N GLU A 258 -34.37 5.80 10.79
CA GLU A 258 -34.34 4.55 10.03
C GLU A 258 -34.85 4.70 8.60
N ASN A 259 -35.89 5.51 8.38
CA ASN A 259 -36.38 5.82 7.04
C ASN A 259 -35.34 6.57 6.20
N VAL A 260 -34.64 7.54 6.78
CA VAL A 260 -33.55 8.27 6.11
C VAL A 260 -32.41 7.32 5.73
N ILE A 261 -31.95 6.46 6.65
CA ILE A 261 -30.89 5.50 6.37
C ILE A 261 -31.33 4.51 5.28
N ASN A 262 -32.58 4.03 5.32
CA ASN A 262 -33.11 3.13 4.30
C ASN A 262 -33.18 3.80 2.92
N GLN A 263 -33.61 5.07 2.83
CA GLN A 263 -33.63 5.80 1.56
C GLN A 263 -32.21 5.99 1.00
N LEU A 264 -31.27 6.40 1.84
CA LEU A 264 -29.84 6.52 1.48
C LEU A 264 -29.28 5.18 1.01
N SER A 265 -29.53 4.08 1.73
CA SER A 265 -28.98 2.76 1.41
C SER A 265 -29.55 2.13 0.13
N HIS A 266 -30.74 2.56 -0.30
CA HIS A 266 -31.37 2.12 -1.55
C HIS A 266 -31.12 3.06 -2.74
N GLY A 267 -30.45 4.20 -2.55
CA GLY A 267 -30.07 5.15 -3.61
C GLY A 267 -29.01 4.66 -4.62
N HIS A 268 -28.59 3.40 -4.55
CA HIS A 268 -27.45 2.80 -5.28
C HIS A 268 -27.32 3.12 -6.80
N LEU A 269 -28.41 3.40 -7.52
CA LEU A 269 -28.38 3.83 -8.92
C LEU A 269 -27.90 5.28 -9.10
N ALA A 270 -28.39 6.20 -8.27
CA ALA A 270 -27.88 7.58 -8.23
C ALA A 270 -26.41 7.58 -7.77
N VAL A 271 -26.05 6.65 -6.89
CA VAL A 271 -24.68 6.47 -6.40
C VAL A 271 -23.76 5.93 -7.49
N THR A 272 -24.21 4.99 -8.32
CA THR A 272 -23.43 4.54 -9.49
C THR A 272 -23.18 5.69 -10.47
N GLY A 273 -24.14 6.59 -10.65
CA GLY A 273 -23.96 7.85 -11.39
C GLY A 273 -22.94 8.79 -10.74
N VAL A 274 -22.95 8.92 -9.42
CA VAL A 274 -21.97 9.71 -8.65
C VAL A 274 -20.58 9.05 -8.63
N LEU A 275 -20.48 7.72 -8.69
CA LEU A 275 -19.22 6.98 -8.82
C LEU A 275 -18.56 7.22 -10.16
N LEU A 276 -19.33 7.20 -11.25
CA LEU A 276 -18.86 7.58 -12.58
C LEU A 276 -18.45 9.06 -12.59
N LEU A 277 -19.25 9.95 -12.00
CA LEU A 277 -18.94 11.37 -11.89
C LEU A 277 -17.72 11.63 -11.00
N GLY A 278 -17.52 10.87 -9.94
CA GLY A 278 -16.39 10.97 -8.99
C GLY A 278 -15.09 10.41 -9.55
N VAL A 279 -15.16 9.39 -10.42
CA VAL A 279 -14.01 8.96 -11.26
C VAL A 279 -13.67 10.06 -12.26
N LEU A 280 -14.66 10.70 -12.88
CA LEU A 280 -14.45 11.80 -13.84
C LEU A 280 -13.93 13.09 -13.17
N ILE A 281 -14.42 13.45 -11.98
CA ILE A 281 -14.00 14.62 -11.19
C ILE A 281 -12.68 14.35 -10.44
N GLY A 282 -12.47 13.11 -9.98
CA GLY A 282 -11.23 12.67 -9.31
C GLY A 282 -10.02 12.63 -10.25
N CYS A 283 -10.26 12.53 -11.55
CA CYS A 283 -9.28 12.75 -12.61
C CYS A 283 -8.99 14.24 -12.87
N GLY A 284 -8.93 15.06 -11.81
CA GLY A 284 -8.37 16.40 -11.88
C GLY A 284 -6.88 16.36 -12.26
N GLU A 285 -6.27 17.51 -12.53
CA GLU A 285 -4.93 17.56 -13.12
C GLU A 285 -3.88 16.78 -12.33
N SER A 286 -4.01 16.71 -11.01
CA SER A 286 -3.09 15.95 -10.15
C SER A 286 -3.26 14.42 -10.16
N SER A 287 -4.19 13.83 -10.93
CA SER A 287 -4.37 12.38 -10.94
C SER A 287 -3.33 11.68 -11.81
N THR A 288 -2.99 10.45 -11.42
CA THR A 288 -2.00 9.63 -12.13
C THR A 288 -2.42 9.37 -13.58
N ALA A 289 -3.71 9.10 -13.83
CA ALA A 289 -4.20 8.89 -15.20
C ALA A 289 -4.20 10.17 -16.04
N TYR A 290 -4.60 11.31 -15.46
CA TYR A 290 -4.56 12.59 -16.15
C TYR A 290 -3.14 12.95 -16.55
N GLN A 291 -2.21 12.80 -15.62
CA GLN A 291 -0.82 13.13 -15.85
C GLN A 291 -0.13 12.21 -16.86
N ALA A 292 -0.43 10.92 -16.84
CA ALA A 292 0.01 10.02 -17.91
C ALA A 292 -0.54 10.47 -19.27
N HIS A 293 -1.82 10.83 -19.34
CA HIS A 293 -2.42 11.37 -20.56
C HIS A 293 -1.74 12.67 -21.01
N LEU A 294 -1.49 13.60 -20.08
CA LEU A 294 -0.84 14.87 -20.37
C LEU A 294 0.57 14.64 -20.94
N GLN A 295 1.36 13.74 -20.35
CA GLN A 295 2.71 13.46 -20.82
C GLN A 295 2.73 12.81 -22.21
N ILE A 296 1.77 11.94 -22.51
CA ILE A 296 1.57 11.37 -23.84
C ILE A 296 1.18 12.47 -24.84
N LYS A 297 0.25 13.35 -24.46
CA LYS A 297 -0.30 14.41 -25.31
C LYS A 297 0.74 15.48 -25.64
N THR A 298 1.59 15.86 -24.70
CA THR A 298 2.63 16.90 -24.87
C THR A 298 3.91 16.38 -25.54
N GLY A 299 4.03 15.07 -25.72
CA GLY A 299 5.24 14.45 -26.29
C GLY A 299 6.39 14.32 -25.29
N THR A 300 6.20 14.70 -24.02
CA THR A 300 7.27 14.68 -23.00
C THR A 300 7.74 13.27 -22.68
N ALA A 301 6.82 12.30 -22.60
CA ALA A 301 7.18 10.90 -22.40
C ALA A 301 7.96 10.32 -23.58
N GLN A 302 7.60 10.71 -24.81
CA GLN A 302 8.24 10.27 -26.03
C GLN A 302 9.65 10.85 -26.16
N ARG A 303 9.85 12.14 -25.87
CA ARG A 303 11.18 12.77 -25.84
C ARG A 303 12.10 12.12 -24.81
N TYR A 304 11.63 11.96 -23.56
CA TYR A 304 12.40 11.26 -22.53
C TYR A 304 12.76 9.83 -22.95
N SER A 305 11.81 9.08 -23.53
CA SER A 305 12.10 7.72 -24.01
C SER A 305 13.13 7.71 -25.13
N GLN A 306 13.07 8.66 -26.06
CA GLN A 306 14.03 8.77 -27.15
C GLN A 306 15.44 9.07 -26.60
N GLU A 307 15.56 10.08 -25.73
CA GLU A 307 16.84 10.45 -25.11
C GLU A 307 17.41 9.31 -24.26
N ALA A 308 16.58 8.55 -23.56
CA ALA A 308 17.01 7.39 -22.79
C ALA A 308 17.60 6.28 -23.68
N TYR A 309 17.00 6.00 -24.84
CA TYR A 309 17.55 5.04 -25.80
C TYR A 309 18.81 5.57 -26.48
N GLU A 310 18.84 6.84 -26.90
CA GLU A 310 20.03 7.45 -27.50
C GLU A 310 21.22 7.47 -26.51
N ARG A 311 20.95 7.78 -25.24
CA ARG A 311 21.95 7.70 -24.18
C ARG A 311 22.40 6.25 -23.94
N HIS A 312 21.47 5.29 -23.90
CA HIS A 312 21.82 3.86 -23.78
C HIS A 312 22.77 3.43 -24.88
N ASP A 313 22.45 3.72 -26.15
CA ASP A 313 23.28 3.37 -27.31
C ASP A 313 24.65 4.05 -27.25
N THR A 314 24.69 5.31 -26.80
CA THR A 314 25.95 6.06 -26.57
C THR A 314 26.82 5.39 -25.52
N LEU A 315 26.23 4.97 -24.39
CA LEU A 315 26.95 4.29 -23.31
C LEU A 315 27.44 2.91 -23.74
N GLU A 316 26.63 2.15 -24.47
CA GLU A 316 27.01 0.84 -25.01
C GLU A 316 28.19 0.95 -26.00
N ALA A 317 28.17 1.98 -26.86
CA ALA A 317 29.27 2.25 -27.80
C ALA A 317 30.55 2.75 -27.11
N ALA A 318 30.44 3.35 -25.91
CA ALA A 318 31.57 3.90 -25.14
C ALA A 318 32.27 2.86 -24.24
N LYS A 319 32.01 1.56 -24.43
CA LYS A 319 32.63 0.48 -23.64
C LYS A 319 34.15 0.63 -23.58
N GLY A 320 34.70 0.61 -22.37
CA GLY A 320 36.14 0.76 -22.11
C GLY A 320 36.68 2.20 -22.27
N THR A 321 35.82 3.20 -22.46
CA THR A 321 36.19 4.62 -22.53
C THR A 321 35.45 5.46 -21.49
N ASP A 322 35.80 6.74 -21.41
CA ASP A 322 35.07 7.72 -20.61
C ASP A 322 33.82 8.18 -21.36
N ALA A 323 32.70 8.34 -20.67
CA ALA A 323 31.44 8.78 -21.26
C ALA A 323 30.92 10.06 -20.58
N LEU A 324 30.73 11.12 -21.36
CA LEU A 324 30.09 12.34 -20.91
C LEU A 324 28.77 12.52 -21.65
N VAL A 325 27.66 12.42 -20.92
CA VAL A 325 26.31 12.43 -21.50
C VAL A 325 25.54 13.68 -21.07
N ASP A 326 24.64 14.14 -21.93
CA ASP A 326 23.77 15.27 -21.62
C ASP A 326 22.69 14.85 -20.62
N ALA A 327 22.31 15.74 -19.71
CA ALA A 327 21.14 15.55 -18.85
C ALA A 327 19.86 15.45 -19.70
N TYR A 328 18.85 14.72 -19.22
CA TYR A 328 17.57 14.62 -19.92
C TYR A 328 16.92 16.00 -20.02
N THR A 329 16.37 16.34 -21.18
CA THR A 329 15.71 17.64 -21.38
C THR A 329 14.35 17.71 -20.66
N GLU A 330 13.72 16.55 -20.47
CA GLU A 330 12.44 16.38 -19.81
C GLU A 330 12.57 15.31 -18.71
N GLN A 331 12.05 15.59 -17.52
CA GLN A 331 12.00 14.64 -16.40
C GLN A 331 10.55 14.33 -16.04
N PRO A 332 9.82 13.55 -16.87
CA PRO A 332 8.42 13.24 -16.62
C PRO A 332 8.27 12.40 -15.34
N TYR A 333 7.58 12.96 -14.35
CA TYR A 333 7.51 12.37 -12.99
C TYR A 333 6.91 10.95 -12.92
N MET A 334 6.25 10.48 -13.98
CA MET A 334 5.65 9.13 -14.05
C MET A 334 6.68 8.05 -14.40
N ILE A 335 7.74 8.41 -15.12
CA ILE A 335 8.68 7.45 -15.74
C ILE A 335 10.16 7.83 -15.53
N CYS A 336 10.45 9.02 -15.02
CA CYS A 336 11.79 9.43 -14.60
C CYS A 336 11.88 9.36 -13.07
N MET A 337 12.71 8.45 -12.53
CA MET A 337 12.87 8.27 -11.09
C MET A 337 14.03 9.09 -10.54
N ASP A 338 15.20 8.94 -11.17
CA ASP A 338 16.46 9.57 -10.79
C ASP A 338 17.39 9.51 -12.01
N ASP A 339 18.47 10.29 -11.99
CA ASP A 339 19.51 10.29 -13.02
C ASP A 339 20.91 10.23 -12.40
N ILE A 340 21.93 9.93 -13.20
CA ILE A 340 23.34 10.09 -12.83
C ILE A 340 23.67 11.57 -12.60
N THR A 341 24.84 11.85 -12.02
CA THR A 341 25.28 13.20 -11.66
C THR A 341 26.50 13.66 -12.45
N GLU A 342 26.90 14.92 -12.25
CA GLU A 342 28.17 15.46 -12.73
C GLU A 342 29.39 14.89 -11.97
N ASP A 343 29.19 14.32 -10.78
CA ASP A 343 30.24 13.68 -10.01
C ASP A 343 30.39 12.21 -10.43
N ALA A 344 31.49 11.90 -11.10
CA ALA A 344 31.80 10.54 -11.55
C ALA A 344 31.91 9.55 -10.39
N GLU A 345 32.26 10.01 -9.18
CA GLU A 345 32.39 9.17 -7.98
C GLU A 345 31.04 8.90 -7.28
N ASP A 346 29.95 9.56 -7.70
CA ASP A 346 28.62 9.27 -7.18
C ASP A 346 28.25 7.81 -7.44
N TRP A 347 27.66 7.15 -6.43
CA TRP A 347 27.33 5.74 -6.48
C TRP A 347 26.43 5.35 -7.68
N ARG A 348 25.60 6.28 -8.18
CA ARG A 348 24.77 6.09 -9.38
C ARG A 348 25.64 5.96 -10.62
N ASN A 349 26.62 6.85 -10.76
CA ASN A 349 27.59 6.84 -11.85
C ASN A 349 28.45 5.58 -11.79
N GLN A 350 28.91 5.19 -10.59
CA GLN A 350 29.69 3.97 -10.38
C GLN A 350 28.92 2.69 -10.78
N ASN A 351 27.63 2.60 -10.44
CA ASN A 351 26.79 1.49 -10.88
C ASN A 351 26.61 1.45 -12.41
N LEU A 352 26.43 2.61 -13.03
CA LEU A 352 26.28 2.72 -14.48
C LEU A 352 27.59 2.37 -15.21
N LEU A 353 28.73 2.84 -14.69
CA LEU A 353 30.08 2.50 -15.13
C LEU A 353 30.27 0.99 -15.13
N ALA A 354 29.95 0.33 -14.01
CA ALA A 354 30.09 -1.12 -13.88
C ALA A 354 29.18 -1.89 -14.84
N TYR A 355 27.96 -1.41 -15.06
CA TYR A 355 26.99 -2.06 -15.96
C TYR A 355 27.41 -1.99 -17.43
N PHE A 356 27.86 -0.83 -17.91
CA PHE A 356 28.29 -0.62 -19.30
C PHE A 356 29.79 -0.90 -19.53
N GLU A 357 30.54 -1.29 -18.49
CA GLU A 357 31.99 -1.52 -18.53
C GLU A 357 32.77 -0.30 -19.03
N LEU A 358 32.44 0.89 -18.50
CA LEU A 358 33.06 2.18 -18.84
C LEU A 358 34.30 2.44 -17.97
N LYS A 359 35.14 3.40 -18.37
CA LYS A 359 36.23 3.92 -17.51
C LYS A 359 35.74 4.98 -16.53
N SER A 360 34.83 5.82 -16.98
CA SER A 360 34.13 6.82 -16.17
C SER A 360 32.82 7.19 -16.86
N VAL A 361 31.84 7.67 -16.10
CA VAL A 361 30.62 8.26 -16.65
C VAL A 361 30.16 9.44 -15.80
N ALA A 362 29.80 10.54 -16.43
CA ALA A 362 29.22 11.70 -15.76
C ALA A 362 28.30 12.52 -16.68
N LEU A 363 27.42 13.31 -16.07
CA LEU A 363 26.71 14.35 -16.79
C LEU A 363 27.68 15.46 -17.23
N LYS A 364 27.44 16.03 -18.40
CA LYS A 364 28.11 17.25 -18.83
C LYS A 364 27.71 18.40 -17.90
N LYS A 365 28.70 19.19 -17.45
CA LYS A 365 28.46 20.43 -16.71
C LYS A 365 27.66 21.40 -17.59
N GLN A 366 26.56 21.92 -17.06
CA GLN A 366 25.75 22.94 -17.72
C GLN A 366 26.38 24.33 -17.65
#